data_AF-A0A2T2RWV4-F1
#
_entry.id   AF-A0A2T2RWV4-F1
#
_cell.length_a   1.000
_cell.length_b   1.000
_cell.length_c   1.000
_cell.angle_alpha   90.00
_cell.angle_beta   90.00
_cell.angle_gamma   90.00
#
_symmetry.space_group_name_H-M   'P 1'
#
loop_
_entity.id
_entity.type
_entity.pdbx_description
1 polymer ?
#
loop_
_entity_poly.entity_id
_entity_poly.type
_entity_poly.pdbx_seq_one_letter_code
_entity_poly.pdbx_strand_id
1 'polypeptide(L)'
;MEKRDVELIAHRGGSAIAPENTLAAFSAAIGQKAQAVEFDLQLSADRIPVIIHDATVNRTTDGKGQVKNQTLQELKALDAGAWFGTQFAREQIPTWEEALAILRETPLQIYPEVKQAEYWSTADI
;
A
#
# COMPACT_ATOMS: atom_id res chain seq x y z
N MET A 1 25.70 -0.60 -8.57
CA MET A 1 25.29 -1.92 -8.04
C MET A 1 25.60 -2.95 -9.09
N GLU A 2 26.23 -4.08 -8.72
CA GLU A 2 26.38 -5.20 -9.66
C GLU A 2 24.99 -5.66 -10.12
N LYS A 3 24.85 -5.85 -11.43
CA LYS A 3 23.62 -6.32 -12.07
C LYS A 3 23.42 -7.77 -11.63
N ARG A 4 22.43 -8.01 -10.77
CA ARG A 4 22.00 -9.37 -10.40
C ARG A 4 21.02 -9.85 -11.46
N ASP A 5 21.11 -11.13 -11.84
CA ASP A 5 20.19 -11.76 -12.81
C ASP A 5 18.76 -11.90 -12.29
N VAL A 6 18.54 -11.63 -10.99
CA VAL A 6 17.24 -11.70 -10.31
C VAL A 6 17.01 -10.45 -9.49
N GLU A 7 15.82 -9.87 -9.60
CA GLU A 7 15.36 -8.76 -8.78
C GLU A 7 14.58 -9.26 -7.55
N LEU A 8 14.92 -8.73 -6.38
CA LEU A 8 14.20 -9.00 -5.13
C LEU A 8 13.18 -7.90 -4.87
N ILE A 9 11.91 -8.25 -5.04
CA ILE A 9 10.76 -7.35 -4.88
C ILE A 9 10.08 -7.62 -3.54
N ALA A 10 9.93 -6.59 -2.72
CA ALA A 10 9.18 -6.65 -1.47
C ALA A 10 7.67 -6.57 -1.76
N HIS A 11 6.99 -7.72 -1.73
CA HIS A 11 5.56 -7.84 -2.02
C HIS A 11 4.70 -7.19 -0.93
N ARG A 12 3.92 -6.18 -1.32
CA ARG A 12 3.14 -5.29 -0.44
C ARG A 12 3.96 -4.58 0.61
N GLY A 13 5.19 -4.19 0.25
CA GLY A 13 6.22 -3.78 1.19
C GLY A 13 6.88 -4.95 1.93
N GLY A 14 7.53 -4.66 3.05
CA GLY A 14 8.08 -5.66 3.96
C GLY A 14 6.97 -6.35 4.77
N SER A 15 6.00 -6.95 4.08
CA SER A 15 4.75 -7.49 4.64
C SER A 15 4.94 -8.64 5.63
N ALA A 16 6.11 -9.28 5.65
CA ALA A 16 6.47 -10.26 6.67
C ALA A 16 6.87 -9.61 8.02
N ILE A 17 7.13 -8.30 8.05
CA ILE A 17 7.69 -7.56 9.19
C ILE A 17 6.72 -6.50 9.71
N ALA A 18 5.91 -5.93 8.82
CA ALA A 18 4.95 -4.86 9.09
C ALA A 18 3.65 -5.10 8.30
N PRO A 19 2.51 -4.51 8.71
CA PRO A 19 1.23 -4.70 8.03
C PRO A 19 1.32 -4.38 6.55
N GLU A 20 0.88 -5.31 5.69
CA GLU A 20 0.96 -5.18 4.24
C GLU A 20 0.37 -3.85 3.74
N ASN A 21 0.94 -3.29 2.66
CA ASN A 21 0.42 -2.08 2.00
C ASN A 21 0.34 -0.83 2.89
N THR A 22 1.19 -0.73 3.92
CA THR A 22 1.31 0.46 4.79
C THR A 22 2.64 1.18 4.62
N LEU A 23 2.73 2.43 5.11
CA LEU A 23 4.00 3.17 5.15
C LEU A 23 5.03 2.46 6.05
N ALA A 24 4.59 1.78 7.11
CA ALA A 24 5.45 0.91 7.92
C ALA A 24 6.05 -0.25 7.11
N ALA A 25 5.26 -0.92 6.26
CA ALA A 25 5.78 -1.97 5.39
C ALA A 25 6.78 -1.43 4.35
N PHE A 26 6.55 -0.25 3.79
CA PHE A 26 7.50 0.37 2.88
C PHE A 26 8.81 0.73 3.59
N SER A 27 8.73 1.29 4.80
CA SER A 27 9.90 1.55 5.65
C SER A 27 10.67 0.26 5.98
N ALA A 28 9.96 -0.84 6.25
CA ALA A 28 10.57 -2.15 6.45
C ALA A 28 11.28 -2.67 5.20
N ALA A 29 10.70 -2.51 4.01
CA ALA A 29 11.34 -2.89 2.74
C ALA A 29 12.63 -2.11 2.49
N ILE A 30 12.63 -0.80 2.77
CA ILE A 30 13.81 0.06 2.68
C ILE A 30 14.88 -0.41 3.67
N GLY A 31 14.51 -0.65 4.94
CA GLY A 31 15.43 -1.14 5.97
C GLY A 31 16.08 -2.48 5.63
N GLN A 32 15.33 -3.37 4.96
CA GLN A 32 15.80 -4.67 4.48
C GLN A 32 16.60 -4.58 3.17
N LYS A 33 16.78 -3.38 2.61
CA LYS A 33 17.52 -3.14 1.37
C LYS A 33 16.96 -3.93 0.18
N ALA A 34 15.63 -4.01 0.09
CA ALA A 34 14.96 -4.55 -1.09
C ALA A 34 15.39 -3.76 -2.34
N GLN A 35 15.39 -4.41 -3.51
CA GLN A 35 15.69 -3.75 -4.77
C GLN A 35 14.47 -3.02 -5.32
N ALA A 36 13.29 -3.55 -5.00
CA ALA A 36 12.03 -2.98 -5.40
C ALA A 36 10.95 -3.23 -4.34
N VAL A 37 9.86 -2.48 -4.45
CA VAL A 37 8.65 -2.69 -3.67
C VAL A 37 7.45 -2.79 -4.60
N GLU A 38 6.60 -3.76 -4.32
CA GLU A 38 5.29 -3.91 -4.95
C GLU A 38 4.21 -3.49 -3.95
N PHE A 39 3.09 -2.96 -4.46
CA PHE A 39 1.92 -2.62 -3.67
C PHE A 39 0.66 -2.53 -4.54
N ASP A 40 -0.50 -2.73 -3.92
CA ASP A 40 -1.78 -2.85 -4.59
C ASP A 40 -2.55 -1.52 -4.60
N LEU A 41 -2.95 -1.04 -5.77
CA LEU A 41 -3.75 0.18 -5.93
C LEU A 41 -5.22 -0.13 -6.16
N GLN A 42 -6.08 0.63 -5.48
CA GLN A 42 -7.53 0.72 -5.71
C GLN A 42 -7.99 2.19 -5.67
N LEU A 43 -9.21 2.45 -6.13
CA LEU A 43 -9.84 3.77 -6.03
C LEU A 43 -10.84 3.81 -4.87
N SER A 44 -10.79 4.88 -4.08
CA SER A 44 -11.86 5.25 -3.14
C SER A 44 -13.12 5.71 -3.88
N ALA A 45 -14.21 5.93 -3.14
CA ALA A 45 -15.48 6.41 -3.69
C ALA A 45 -15.37 7.80 -4.36
N ASP A 46 -14.48 8.64 -3.83
CA ASP A 46 -14.11 9.96 -4.36
C ASP A 46 -12.92 9.91 -5.35
N ARG A 47 -12.63 8.71 -5.88
CA ARG A 47 -11.63 8.43 -6.92
C ARG A 47 -10.18 8.78 -6.55
N ILE A 48 -9.84 8.74 -5.27
CA ILE A 48 -8.46 8.88 -4.83
C ILE A 48 -7.77 7.51 -4.86
N PRO A 49 -6.60 7.37 -5.49
CA PRO A 49 -5.81 6.15 -5.43
C PRO A 49 -5.33 5.85 -4.00
N VAL A 50 -5.76 4.71 -3.49
CA VAL A 50 -5.43 4.18 -2.16
C VAL A 50 -4.74 2.84 -2.28
N ILE A 51 -3.88 2.53 -1.31
CA ILE A 51 -3.08 1.31 -1.32
C ILE A 51 -3.73 0.25 -0.42
N ILE A 52 -4.39 -0.74 -1.05
CA ILE A 52 -5.03 -1.87 -0.38
C ILE A 52 -5.31 -3.00 -1.36
N HIS A 53 -5.07 -4.25 -0.93
CA HIS A 53 -5.21 -5.42 -1.79
C HIS A 53 -6.66 -5.86 -2.01
N ASP A 54 -7.38 -6.11 -0.93
CA ASP A 54 -8.70 -6.72 -0.98
C ASP A 54 -9.75 -5.70 -1.45
N ALA A 55 -10.77 -6.16 -2.19
CA ALA A 55 -11.89 -5.30 -2.58
C ALA A 55 -12.67 -4.73 -1.38
N THR A 56 -12.47 -5.31 -0.18
CA THR A 56 -13.05 -4.88 1.09
C THR A 56 -11.97 -4.58 2.12
N VAL A 57 -12.24 -3.65 3.03
CA VAL A 57 -11.31 -3.29 4.12
C VAL A 57 -11.23 -4.34 5.24
N ASN A 58 -12.10 -5.34 5.23
CA ASN A 58 -12.39 -6.23 6.36
C ASN A 58 -11.19 -7.01 6.93
N ARG A 59 -10.24 -7.42 6.09
CA ARG A 59 -9.15 -8.32 6.51
C ARG A 59 -8.00 -7.57 7.17
N THR A 60 -7.65 -6.41 6.63
CA THR A 60 -6.44 -5.66 6.98
C THR A 60 -6.75 -4.35 7.67
N THR A 61 -7.98 -4.17 8.15
CA THR A 61 -8.36 -3.01 8.96
C THR A 61 -9.37 -3.39 10.04
N ASP A 62 -9.72 -2.44 10.90
CA ASP A 62 -10.84 -2.52 11.84
C ASP A 62 -12.21 -2.16 11.23
N GLY A 63 -12.25 -1.76 9.95
CA GLY A 63 -13.45 -1.39 9.22
C GLY A 63 -14.18 -2.56 8.56
N LYS A 64 -15.30 -2.24 7.91
CA LYS A 64 -16.05 -3.18 7.05
C LYS A 64 -16.58 -2.51 5.79
N GLY A 65 -16.66 -3.27 4.71
CA GLY A 65 -17.28 -2.83 3.46
C GLY A 65 -16.30 -2.74 2.30
N GLN A 66 -16.83 -2.39 1.12
CA GLN A 66 -16.03 -2.26 -0.10
C GLN A 66 -15.22 -0.96 -0.10
N VAL A 67 -13.99 -1.02 -0.61
CA VAL A 67 -13.10 0.15 -0.73
C VAL A 67 -13.75 1.21 -1.62
N LYS A 68 -14.27 0.82 -2.78
CA LYS A 68 -14.93 1.70 -3.76
C LYS A 68 -16.19 2.43 -3.26
N ASN A 69 -16.72 2.05 -2.10
CA ASN A 69 -17.90 2.67 -1.51
C ASN A 69 -17.57 3.59 -0.32
N GLN A 70 -16.29 3.81 -0.03
CA GLN A 70 -15.82 4.66 1.06
C GLN A 70 -14.95 5.79 0.50
N THR A 71 -15.18 7.01 0.97
CA THR A 71 -14.35 8.18 0.68
C THR A 71 -12.95 8.01 1.24
N LEU A 72 -11.97 8.78 0.73
CA LEU A 72 -10.62 8.81 1.30
C LEU A 72 -10.66 9.10 2.81
N GLN A 73 -11.49 10.06 3.23
CA GLN A 73 -11.61 10.44 4.64
C GLN A 73 -12.04 9.25 5.51
N GLU A 74 -13.02 8.46 5.06
CA GLU A 74 -13.49 7.27 5.77
C GLU A 74 -12.40 6.18 5.81
N LEU A 75 -11.74 5.93 4.67
CA LEU A 75 -10.64 4.95 4.59
C LEU A 75 -9.46 5.33 5.50
N LYS A 76 -9.14 6.62 5.60
CA LYS A 76 -8.09 7.15 6.47
C LYS A 76 -8.41 7.07 7.96
N ALA A 77 -9.69 6.94 8.32
CA ALA A 77 -10.09 6.79 9.71
C ALA A 77 -9.88 5.37 10.25
N LEU A 78 -9.66 4.39 9.37
CA LEU A 78 -9.45 2.99 9.74
C LEU A 78 -8.03 2.73 10.24
N ASP A 79 -7.90 1.78 11.16
CA ASP A 79 -6.62 1.25 11.62
C ASP A 79 -6.22 0.06 10.72
N ALA A 80 -5.21 0.27 9.89
CA ALA A 80 -4.68 -0.70 8.93
C ALA A 80 -3.51 -1.54 9.49
N GLY A 81 -3.19 -1.45 10.79
CA GLY A 81 -1.99 -2.09 11.34
C GLY A 81 -2.19 -2.93 12.59
N ALA A 82 -3.16 -2.62 13.44
CA ALA A 82 -3.37 -3.34 14.71
C ALA A 82 -3.64 -4.84 14.52
N TRP A 83 -4.21 -5.24 13.37
CA TRP A 83 -4.44 -6.66 13.02
C TRP A 83 -3.13 -7.45 12.85
N PHE A 84 -2.04 -6.78 12.46
CA PHE A 84 -0.72 -7.39 12.30
C PHE A 84 0.03 -7.42 13.64
N GLY A 85 -0.08 -6.35 14.43
CA GLY A 85 0.50 -6.27 15.76
C GLY A 85 0.21 -4.93 16.42
N THR A 86 0.07 -4.92 17.74
CA THR A 86 -0.33 -3.72 18.50
C THR A 86 0.67 -2.56 18.37
N GLN A 87 1.93 -2.82 18.05
CA GLN A 87 2.94 -1.80 17.78
C GLN A 87 2.68 -1.00 16.50
N PHE A 88 1.85 -1.51 15.59
CA PHE A 88 1.44 -0.84 14.35
C PHE A 88 0.03 -0.25 14.45
N ALA A 89 -0.52 -0.14 15.67
CA ALA A 89 -1.81 0.51 15.86
C ALA A 89 -1.78 1.94 15.30
N ARG A 90 -2.86 2.33 14.64
CA ARG A 90 -3.07 3.60 13.93
C ARG A 90 -2.27 3.77 12.64
N GLU A 91 -1.64 2.73 12.11
CA GLU A 91 -1.28 2.75 10.69
C GLU A 91 -2.54 3.00 9.86
N GLN A 92 -2.43 3.78 8.81
CA GLN A 92 -3.55 4.13 7.94
C GLN A 92 -3.39 3.43 6.60
N ILE A 93 -4.52 3.27 5.88
CA ILE A 93 -4.47 2.99 4.44
C ILE A 93 -3.75 4.16 3.75
N PRO A 94 -2.59 3.96 3.10
CA PRO A 94 -1.89 5.04 2.41
C PRO A 94 -2.59 5.45 1.12
N THR A 95 -2.37 6.69 0.69
CA THR A 95 -2.62 7.09 -0.71
C THR A 95 -1.39 6.80 -1.57
N TRP A 96 -1.59 6.80 -2.89
CA TRP A 96 -0.50 6.79 -3.86
C TRP A 96 0.51 7.92 -3.62
N GLU A 97 0.05 9.14 -3.37
CA GLU A 97 0.91 10.32 -3.17
C GLU A 97 1.78 10.18 -1.92
N GLU A 98 1.22 9.67 -0.82
CA GLU A 98 1.98 9.45 0.42
C GLU A 98 3.03 8.36 0.27
N ALA A 99 2.69 7.26 -0.42
CA ALA A 99 3.66 6.22 -0.72
C ALA A 99 4.80 6.73 -1.58
N LEU A 100 4.49 7.50 -2.63
CA LEU A 100 5.51 8.12 -3.48
C LEU A 100 6.38 9.12 -2.72
N ALA A 101 5.81 9.87 -1.77
CA ALA A 101 6.55 10.84 -0.97
C ALA A 101 7.71 10.20 -0.19
N ILE A 102 7.56 8.93 0.23
CA ILE A 102 8.64 8.20 0.90
C ILE A 102 9.49 7.38 -0.08
N LEU A 103 8.89 6.78 -1.11
CA LEU A 103 9.60 5.86 -2.00
C LEU A 103 10.51 6.59 -3.00
N ARG A 104 10.16 7.80 -3.43
CA ARG A 104 10.98 8.62 -4.36
C ARG A 104 12.31 9.06 -3.77
N GLU A 105 12.41 9.10 -2.44
CA GLU A 105 13.64 9.43 -1.72
C GLU A 105 14.58 8.23 -1.58
N THR A 106 14.29 7.12 -2.27
CA THR A 106 15.01 5.85 -2.17
C THR A 106 15.40 5.33 -3.55
N PRO A 107 16.41 4.44 -3.63
CA PRO A 107 16.77 3.80 -4.90
C PRO A 107 15.85 2.64 -5.30
N LEU A 108 14.80 2.34 -4.51
CA LEU A 108 13.90 1.22 -4.79
C LEU A 108 13.12 1.46 -6.09
N GLN A 109 13.04 0.44 -6.93
CA GLN A 109 12.04 0.42 -8.00
C GLN A 109 10.64 0.22 -7.42
N ILE A 110 9.62 0.77 -8.06
CA ILE A 110 8.23 0.64 -7.62
C ILE A 110 7.42 -0.17 -8.64
N TYR A 111 6.63 -1.11 -8.15
CA TYR A 111 5.76 -1.98 -8.94
C TYR A 111 4.32 -1.85 -8.43
N PRO A 112 3.58 -0.81 -8.83
CA PRO A 112 2.17 -0.69 -8.50
C PRO A 112 1.33 -1.74 -9.26
N GLU A 113 0.58 -2.57 -8.53
CA GLU A 113 -0.43 -3.47 -9.10
C GLU A 113 -1.80 -2.78 -9.09
N VAL A 114 -2.34 -2.46 -10.27
CA VAL A 114 -3.69 -1.87 -10.38
C VAL A 114 -4.75 -2.96 -10.23
N LYS A 115 -5.52 -2.92 -9.14
CA LYS A 115 -6.68 -3.81 -8.93
C LYS A 115 -7.94 -3.21 -9.56
N GLN A 116 -8.82 -4.10 -10.02
CA GLN A 116 -10.10 -3.77 -10.63
C GLN A 116 -9.94 -2.70 -11.75
N ALA A 117 -9.00 -2.97 -12.66
CA ALA A 117 -8.55 -2.05 -13.71
C ALA A 117 -9.70 -1.47 -14.56
N GLU A 118 -10.83 -2.18 -14.65
CA GLU A 118 -12.04 -1.73 -15.35
C GLU A 118 -12.67 -0.43 -14.79
N TYR A 119 -12.33 -0.02 -13.57
CA TYR A 119 -12.84 1.22 -12.95
C TYR A 119 -11.88 2.42 -13.06
N TRP A 120 -10.70 2.21 -13.65
CA TRP A 120 -9.66 3.22 -13.78
C TRP A 120 -9.76 3.96 -15.12
N SER A 121 -9.31 5.20 -15.11
CA SER A 121 -9.12 6.07 -16.26
C SER A 121 -7.71 6.65 -16.25
N THR A 122 -7.27 7.20 -17.37
CA THR A 122 -5.97 7.88 -17.46
C THR A 122 -5.88 9.15 -16.61
N ALA A 123 -6.99 9.60 -16.00
CA ALA A 123 -7.01 10.78 -15.15
C ALA A 123 -6.79 10.47 -13.66
N ASP A 124 -6.76 9.18 -13.27
CA ASP A 124 -6.65 8.77 -11.86
C ASP A 124 -5.20 8.53 -11.40
N ILE A 125 -4.20 8.72 -12.27
CA ILE A 125 -2.76 8.49 -11.98
C ILE A 125 -1.88 9.58 -12.58
#